data_AF-A0A509LMF1-F1
#
_entry.id   AF-A0A509LMF1-F1
#
_cell.length_a   1.000
_cell.length_b   1.000
_cell.length_c   1.000
_cell.angle_alpha   90.00
_cell.angle_beta   90.00
_cell.angle_gamma   90.00
#
_symmetry.space_group_name_H-M   'P 1'
#
loop_
_entity.id
_entity.type
_entity.pdbx_description
1 polymer ?
#
loop_
_entity_poly.entity_id
_entity_poly.type
_entity_poly.pdbx_seq_one_letter_code
_entity_poly.pdbx_strand_id
1 'polypeptide(L)'
;ETPDPDDWQPREDQEVEKIWQALRQMPEAANIGLGLPRLLLRLPYGADTDPVDAFNFEEMPGIPLHENYLWGNPCFAIILLLGQSFSLQGRQMSPGSILDIDSLPLHIYKEKGEPHLTPCAEMLLSQPAAEQILDKGLMPLLSFLNQDRIRLTRFQSIADPLTRLAGPWS
;
A
#
# COMPACT_ATOMS: atom_id res chain seq x y z
N GLU A 1 -7.43 -12.51 -2.31
CA GLU A 1 -8.02 -12.35 -3.66
C GLU A 1 -6.90 -12.06 -4.65
N THR A 2 -7.16 -12.18 -5.95
CA THR A 2 -6.13 -12.05 -6.99
C THR A 2 -5.83 -10.56 -7.25
N PRO A 3 -4.62 -10.23 -7.73
CA PRO A 3 -4.29 -8.85 -8.13
C PRO A 3 -4.93 -8.44 -9.46
N ASP A 4 -5.59 -9.37 -10.17
CA ASP A 4 -6.23 -9.13 -11.45
C ASP A 4 -7.64 -8.58 -11.21
N PRO A 5 -7.96 -7.37 -11.70
CA PRO A 5 -9.25 -6.77 -11.44
C PRO A 5 -10.41 -7.48 -12.13
N ASP A 6 -10.15 -8.27 -13.18
CA ASP A 6 -11.20 -9.04 -13.86
C ASP A 6 -11.72 -10.20 -12.99
N ASP A 7 -10.94 -10.63 -11.99
CA ASP A 7 -11.34 -11.65 -11.02
C ASP A 7 -12.08 -11.05 -9.80
N TRP A 8 -12.11 -9.72 -9.65
CA TRP A 8 -12.72 -9.07 -8.50
C TRP A 8 -14.24 -9.20 -8.54
N GLN A 9 -14.79 -9.93 -7.58
CA GLN A 9 -16.23 -10.04 -7.45
C GLN A 9 -16.76 -8.92 -6.54
N PRO A 10 -17.55 -7.98 -7.06
CA PRO A 10 -18.16 -6.96 -6.22
C PRO A 10 -19.07 -7.65 -5.21
N ARG A 11 -18.94 -7.28 -3.93
CA ARG A 11 -19.90 -7.71 -2.93
C ARG A 11 -21.23 -7.01 -3.19
N GLU A 12 -22.26 -7.78 -3.49
CA GLU A 12 -23.62 -7.26 -3.71
C GLU A 12 -24.31 -6.92 -2.38
N ASP A 13 -23.80 -5.91 -1.68
CA ASP A 13 -24.47 -5.33 -0.53
C ASP A 13 -24.91 -3.89 -0.87
N GLN A 14 -26.18 -3.78 -1.28
CA GLN A 14 -26.76 -2.49 -1.67
C GLN A 14 -26.82 -1.49 -0.50
N GLU A 15 -26.87 -1.95 0.74
CA GLU A 15 -26.89 -1.08 1.91
C GLU A 15 -25.50 -0.48 2.14
N VAL A 16 -24.47 -1.32 2.12
CA VAL A 16 -23.07 -0.87 2.23
C VAL A 16 -22.71 0.09 1.11
N GLU A 17 -23.09 -0.19 -0.14
CA GLU A 17 -22.81 0.71 -1.27
C GLU A 17 -23.52 2.06 -1.08
N LYS A 18 -24.77 2.08 -0.62
CA LYS A 18 -25.49 3.35 -0.33
C LYS A 18 -24.80 4.15 0.77
N ILE A 19 -24.35 3.50 1.84
CA ILE A 19 -23.66 4.16 2.96
C ILE A 19 -22.30 4.71 2.48
N TRP A 20 -21.56 3.92 1.70
CA TRP A 20 -20.29 4.36 1.11
C TRP A 20 -20.47 5.58 0.23
N GLN A 21 -21.44 5.56 -0.70
CA GLN A 21 -21.73 6.71 -1.56
C GLN A 21 -22.19 7.93 -0.76
N ALA A 22 -23.03 7.74 0.27
CA ALA A 22 -23.44 8.83 1.14
C ALA A 22 -22.24 9.50 1.85
N LEU A 23 -21.27 8.72 2.33
CA LEU A 23 -20.03 9.24 2.92
C LEU A 23 -19.22 10.02 1.89
N ARG A 24 -19.04 9.50 0.68
CA ARG A 24 -18.25 10.15 -0.39
C ARG A 24 -18.84 11.49 -0.84
N GLN A 25 -20.13 11.69 -0.68
CA GLN A 25 -20.85 12.92 -1.01
C GLN A 25 -20.85 13.96 0.12
N MET A 26 -20.31 13.63 1.30
CA MET A 26 -20.20 14.59 2.40
C MET A 26 -19.13 15.66 2.12
N PRO A 27 -19.31 16.91 2.58
CA PRO A 27 -18.28 17.94 2.48
C PRO A 27 -16.94 17.54 3.09
N GLU A 28 -16.96 16.75 4.16
CA GLU A 28 -15.79 16.28 4.88
C GLU A 28 -15.01 15.21 4.11
N ALA A 29 -15.61 14.56 3.11
CA ALA A 29 -15.01 13.47 2.34
C ALA A 29 -13.69 13.89 1.69
N ALA A 30 -13.54 15.16 1.31
CA ALA A 30 -12.32 15.72 0.74
C ALA A 30 -11.10 15.63 1.68
N ASN A 31 -11.33 15.48 2.99
CA ASN A 31 -10.27 15.38 4.01
C ASN A 31 -9.91 13.93 4.36
N ILE A 32 -10.61 12.95 3.76
CA ILE A 32 -10.42 11.53 4.07
C ILE A 32 -9.67 10.88 2.91
N GLY A 33 -8.47 10.38 3.20
CA GLY A 33 -7.68 9.55 2.29
C GLY A 33 -7.58 8.13 2.81
N LEU A 34 -7.84 7.14 1.95
CA LEU A 34 -7.72 5.72 2.29
C LEU A 34 -6.70 5.05 1.36
N GLY A 35 -5.69 4.42 1.95
CA GLY A 35 -4.62 3.72 1.23
C GLY A 35 -4.78 2.21 1.26
N LEU A 36 -4.28 1.53 0.23
CA LEU A 36 -4.19 0.07 0.14
C LEU A 36 -3.12 -0.33 -0.90
N PRO A 37 -2.57 -1.55 -0.85
CA PRO A 37 -2.69 -2.54 0.23
C PRO A 37 -1.70 -2.24 1.37
N ARG A 38 -1.65 -3.12 2.39
CA ARG A 38 -0.67 -3.09 3.49
C ARG A 38 0.76 -3.27 2.96
N LEU A 39 1.73 -2.93 3.80
CA LEU A 39 3.17 -2.92 3.46
C LEU A 39 3.98 -3.81 4.39
N LEU A 40 5.01 -4.48 3.87
CA LEU A 40 5.89 -5.31 4.69
C LEU A 40 6.74 -4.41 5.59
N LEU A 41 6.60 -4.55 6.91
CA LEU A 41 7.30 -3.67 7.87
C LEU A 41 8.70 -4.16 8.25
N ARG A 42 8.94 -5.47 8.14
CA ARG A 42 10.24 -6.08 8.42
C ARG A 42 10.40 -7.38 7.63
N LEU A 43 11.64 -7.82 7.48
CA LEU A 43 11.91 -9.17 7.02
C LEU A 43 11.52 -10.19 8.11
N PRO A 44 11.08 -11.40 7.73
CA PRO A 44 10.98 -12.50 8.67
C PRO A 44 12.36 -12.81 9.27
N TYR A 45 12.40 -13.20 10.53
CA TYR A 45 13.65 -13.61 11.16
C TYR A 45 14.16 -14.91 10.54
N GLY A 46 15.47 -14.97 10.30
CA GLY A 46 16.11 -16.13 9.68
C GLY A 46 17.60 -15.89 9.43
N ALA A 47 18.36 -16.97 9.28
CA ALA A 47 19.81 -16.90 9.09
C ALA A 47 20.22 -16.15 7.81
N ASP A 48 19.41 -16.28 6.74
CA ASP A 48 19.64 -15.64 5.43
C ASP A 48 18.97 -14.26 5.32
N THR A 49 18.21 -13.83 6.33
CA THR A 49 17.43 -12.57 6.32
C THR A 49 17.84 -11.66 7.48
N ASP A 50 17.10 -11.70 8.60
CA ASP A 50 17.34 -10.92 9.80
C ASP A 50 17.58 -11.91 10.98
N PRO A 51 18.84 -12.22 11.31
CA PRO A 51 19.15 -13.24 12.31
C PRO A 51 18.93 -12.75 13.73
N VAL A 52 18.50 -13.65 14.62
CA VAL A 52 18.40 -13.38 16.06
C VAL A 52 19.71 -13.78 16.75
N ASP A 53 20.31 -12.84 17.51
CA ASP A 53 21.60 -13.07 18.17
C ASP A 53 21.57 -14.15 19.27
N ALA A 54 20.42 -14.34 19.92
CA ALA A 54 20.31 -15.16 21.12
C ALA A 54 20.24 -16.67 20.84
N PHE A 55 19.66 -17.07 19.70
CA PHE A 55 19.49 -18.46 19.30
C PHE A 55 19.13 -18.56 17.81
N ASN A 56 19.41 -19.71 17.21
CA ASN A 56 19.01 -19.98 15.83
C ASN A 56 17.49 -20.04 15.72
N PHE A 57 16.90 -19.06 15.05
CA PHE A 57 15.46 -18.95 14.84
C PHE A 57 15.14 -18.73 13.37
N GLU A 58 14.18 -19.51 12.87
CA GLU A 58 13.64 -19.39 11.52
C GLU A 58 12.13 -19.14 11.65
N GLU A 59 11.68 -17.93 11.35
CA GLU A 59 10.26 -17.56 11.44
C GLU A 59 9.42 -18.24 10.35
N MET A 60 10.03 -18.49 9.19
CA MET A 60 9.37 -19.10 8.03
C MET A 60 10.25 -20.19 7.39
N PRO A 61 10.37 -21.38 8.01
CA PRO A 61 11.29 -22.45 7.54
C PRO A 61 10.85 -23.17 6.25
N GLY A 62 9.78 -22.71 5.60
CA GLY A 62 9.22 -23.30 4.38
C GLY A 62 8.72 -22.23 3.42
N ILE A 63 7.75 -22.57 2.56
CA ILE A 63 7.11 -21.58 1.70
C ILE A 63 6.39 -20.56 2.60
N PRO A 64 6.74 -19.25 2.51
CA PRO A 64 6.10 -18.23 3.31
C PRO A 64 4.59 -18.18 3.10
N LEU A 65 3.85 -18.09 4.19
CA LEU A 65 2.41 -17.83 4.16
C LEU A 65 2.18 -16.33 4.30
N HIS A 66 1.31 -15.79 3.44
CA HIS A 66 1.03 -14.35 3.39
C HIS A 66 0.67 -13.76 4.76
N GLU A 67 -0.20 -14.42 5.53
CA GLU A 67 -0.67 -13.93 6.83
C GLU A 67 0.40 -13.97 7.94
N ASN A 68 1.52 -14.66 7.72
CA ASN A 68 2.59 -14.74 8.72
C ASN A 68 3.55 -13.54 8.62
N TYR A 69 3.48 -12.74 7.56
CA TYR A 69 4.26 -11.51 7.46
C TYR A 69 3.72 -10.42 8.37
N LEU A 70 4.62 -9.56 8.85
CA LEU A 70 4.22 -8.35 9.57
C LEU A 70 3.79 -7.25 8.58
N TRP A 71 2.54 -7.34 8.12
CA TRP A 71 1.92 -6.32 7.28
C TRP A 71 1.50 -5.10 8.09
N GLY A 72 1.94 -3.93 7.65
CA GLY A 72 1.69 -2.64 8.25
C GLY A 72 0.62 -1.82 7.54
N ASN A 73 0.00 -0.92 8.29
CA ASN A 73 -1.02 -0.03 7.76
C ASN A 73 -0.43 0.93 6.71
N PRO A 74 -1.02 1.04 5.49
CA PRO A 74 -0.53 1.92 4.43
C PRO A 74 -0.54 3.40 4.77
N CYS A 75 -1.31 3.82 5.78
CA CYS A 75 -1.34 5.20 6.28
C CYS A 75 0.07 5.71 6.63
N PHE A 76 0.95 4.85 7.16
CA PHE A 76 2.31 5.25 7.49
C PHE A 76 3.12 5.66 6.26
N ALA A 77 2.97 4.97 5.13
CA ALA A 77 3.60 5.36 3.87
C ALA A 77 3.05 6.69 3.33
N ILE A 78 1.73 6.87 3.38
CA ILE A 78 1.08 8.12 2.95
C ILE A 78 1.57 9.31 3.78
N ILE A 79 1.63 9.15 5.11
CA ILE A 79 2.13 10.19 6.02
C ILE A 79 3.62 10.45 5.80
N LEU A 80 4.43 9.41 5.57
CA LEU A 80 5.86 9.56 5.25
C LEU A 80 6.05 10.42 4.00
N LEU A 81 5.32 10.15 2.92
CA LEU A 81 5.38 10.92 1.67
C LEU A 81 4.98 12.39 1.87
N LEU A 82 3.94 12.64 2.67
CA LEU A 82 3.56 14.01 3.05
C LEU A 82 4.67 14.69 3.86
N GLY A 83 5.24 14.00 4.85
CA GLY A 83 6.32 14.50 5.70
C GLY A 83 7.59 14.81 4.92
N GLN A 84 7.96 13.97 3.96
CA GLN A 84 9.09 14.22 3.05
C GLN A 84 8.81 15.43 2.14
N SER A 85 7.60 15.52 1.58
CA SER A 85 7.20 16.67 0.76
C SER A 85 7.28 17.98 1.56
N PHE A 86 6.77 17.97 2.80
CA PHE A 86 6.88 19.11 3.72
C PHE A 86 8.34 19.42 4.08
N SER A 87 9.16 18.41 4.33
CA SER A 87 10.57 18.62 4.67
C SER A 87 11.36 19.33 3.55
N LEU A 88 10.97 19.10 2.28
CA LEU A 88 11.60 19.77 1.13
C LEU A 88 11.00 21.14 0.79
N GLN A 89 9.68 21.32 0.93
CA GLN A 89 8.96 22.50 0.41
C GLN A 89 8.34 23.39 1.50
N GLY A 90 8.38 22.97 2.76
CA GLY A 90 7.72 23.63 3.88
C GLY A 90 6.22 23.79 3.66
N ARG A 91 5.67 24.94 4.04
CA ARG A 91 4.23 25.24 3.89
C ARG A 91 3.75 25.35 2.44
N GLN A 92 4.65 25.48 1.46
CA GLN A 92 4.31 25.51 0.05
C GLN A 92 4.28 24.10 -0.57
N MET A 93 4.33 23.05 0.26
CA MET A 93 4.29 21.68 -0.22
C MET A 93 3.08 21.41 -1.09
N SER A 94 3.28 20.62 -2.14
CA SER A 94 2.18 20.00 -2.90
C SER A 94 2.23 18.48 -2.70
N PRO A 95 1.16 17.87 -2.15
CA PRO A 95 1.06 16.41 -2.12
C PRO A 95 1.25 15.82 -3.51
N GLY A 96 2.09 14.78 -3.59
CA GLY A 96 2.42 14.11 -4.84
C GLY A 96 3.63 14.67 -5.58
N SER A 97 4.33 15.64 -4.98
CA SER A 97 5.70 15.99 -5.41
C SER A 97 6.71 14.87 -5.12
N ILE A 98 6.45 14.07 -4.09
CA ILE A 98 7.14 12.81 -3.81
C ILE A 98 6.06 11.72 -3.73
N LEU A 99 6.27 10.62 -4.45
CA LEU A 99 5.33 9.50 -4.53
C LEU A 99 5.99 8.14 -4.29
N ASP A 100 7.32 8.08 -4.28
CA ASP A 100 8.08 6.84 -4.12
C ASP A 100 8.64 6.69 -2.71
N ILE A 101 8.65 5.46 -2.21
CA ILE A 101 9.38 5.06 -1.01
C ILE A 101 10.28 3.89 -1.39
N ASP A 102 11.58 4.10 -1.23
CA ASP A 102 12.63 3.12 -1.46
C ASP A 102 13.08 2.43 -0.15
N SER A 103 13.98 1.46 -0.26
CA SER A 103 14.61 0.77 0.88
C SER A 103 13.61 0.06 1.80
N LEU A 104 12.55 -0.50 1.21
CA LEU A 104 11.57 -1.31 1.92
C LEU A 104 12.05 -2.77 2.08
N PRO A 105 11.56 -3.50 3.10
CA PRO A 105 11.84 -4.92 3.23
C PRO A 105 11.44 -5.71 1.98
N LEU A 106 12.39 -6.45 1.41
CA LEU A 106 12.21 -7.25 0.20
C LEU A 106 12.61 -8.70 0.48
N HIS A 107 11.64 -9.54 0.87
CA HIS A 107 11.93 -10.91 1.27
C HIS A 107 12.13 -11.82 0.05
N ILE A 108 13.32 -12.43 -0.04
CA ILE A 108 13.67 -13.44 -1.04
C ILE A 108 13.70 -14.80 -0.33
N TYR A 109 12.94 -15.75 -0.84
CA TYR A 109 12.88 -17.12 -0.32
C TYR A 109 13.06 -18.13 -1.45
N LYS A 110 13.35 -19.39 -1.12
CA LYS A 110 13.48 -20.46 -2.11
C LYS A 110 12.26 -21.35 -2.11
N GLU A 111 11.69 -21.59 -3.28
CA GLU A 111 10.64 -22.60 -3.48
C GLU A 111 11.14 -23.60 -4.54
N LYS A 112 11.24 -24.88 -4.17
CA LYS A 112 11.76 -25.95 -5.05
C LYS A 112 13.14 -25.64 -5.66
N GLY A 113 13.96 -24.85 -4.96
CA GLY A 113 15.31 -24.48 -5.38
C GLY A 113 15.39 -23.19 -6.20
N GLU A 114 14.27 -22.66 -6.67
CA GLU A 114 14.20 -21.39 -7.39
C GLU A 114 14.01 -20.22 -6.42
N PRO A 115 14.66 -19.06 -6.65
CA PRO A 115 14.44 -17.87 -5.85
C PRO A 115 13.11 -17.22 -6.21
N HIS A 116 12.31 -16.94 -5.20
CA HIS A 116 11.07 -16.19 -5.28
C HIS A 116 11.16 -14.94 -4.41
N LEU A 117 10.42 -13.91 -4.80
CA LEU A 117 10.42 -12.62 -4.11
C LEU A 117 9.01 -12.27 -3.69
N THR A 118 8.87 -11.83 -2.44
CA THR A 118 7.63 -11.24 -1.93
C THR A 118 7.63 -9.74 -2.22
N PRO A 119 6.59 -9.18 -2.86
CA PRO A 119 6.51 -7.75 -3.11
C PRO A 119 6.47 -6.94 -1.80
N CYS A 120 6.91 -5.68 -1.86
CA CYS A 120 6.94 -4.79 -0.67
C CYS A 120 5.55 -4.49 -0.10
N ALA A 121 4.52 -4.49 -0.96
CA ALA A 121 3.12 -4.41 -0.59
C ALA A 121 2.47 -5.80 -0.75
N GLU A 122 1.30 -6.01 -0.14
CA GLU A 122 0.66 -7.35 -0.11
C GLU A 122 0.49 -8.03 -1.47
N MET A 123 0.36 -7.23 -2.52
CA MET A 123 0.14 -7.69 -3.88
C MET A 123 0.83 -6.79 -4.90
N LEU A 124 1.18 -7.39 -6.04
CA LEU A 124 1.65 -6.67 -7.21
C LEU A 124 0.44 -6.23 -8.04
N LEU A 125 -0.02 -5.00 -7.84
CA LEU A 125 -1.14 -4.44 -8.58
C LEU A 125 -0.74 -4.13 -10.03
N SER A 126 -1.59 -4.53 -10.98
CA SER A 126 -1.49 -4.08 -12.37
C SER A 126 -1.96 -2.63 -12.52
N GLN A 127 -1.64 -1.99 -13.64
CA GLN A 127 -2.13 -0.64 -13.92
C GLN A 127 -3.67 -0.57 -13.98
N PRO A 128 -4.38 -1.48 -14.69
CA PRO A 128 -5.84 -1.50 -14.67
C PRO A 128 -6.42 -1.67 -13.25
N ALA A 129 -5.80 -2.50 -12.41
CA ALA A 129 -6.20 -2.66 -11.01
C ALA A 129 -6.10 -1.33 -10.26
N ALA A 130 -4.98 -0.63 -10.42
CA ALA A 130 -4.74 0.67 -9.80
C ALA A 130 -5.76 1.72 -10.26
N GLU A 131 -6.09 1.75 -11.55
CA GLU A 131 -7.10 2.66 -12.12
C GLU A 131 -8.49 2.40 -11.53
N GLN A 132 -8.93 1.14 -11.47
CA GLN A 132 -10.22 0.79 -10.85
C GLN A 132 -10.27 1.17 -9.37
N ILE A 133 -9.19 0.96 -8.61
CA ILE A 133 -9.10 1.36 -7.20
C ILE A 133 -9.21 2.89 -7.06
N LEU A 134 -8.54 3.64 -7.94
CA LEU A 134 -8.60 5.10 -7.97
C LEU A 134 -10.02 5.61 -8.27
N ASP A 135 -10.75 4.98 -9.18
CA ASP A 135 -12.13 5.38 -9.50
C ASP A 135 -13.08 5.20 -8.30
N LYS A 136 -12.74 4.30 -7.38
CA LYS A 136 -13.47 4.11 -6.10
C LYS A 136 -13.10 5.11 -5.01
N GLY A 137 -12.22 6.08 -5.28
CA GLY A 137 -11.82 7.10 -4.30
C GLY A 137 -10.68 6.65 -3.38
N LEU A 138 -10.07 5.48 -3.61
CA LEU A 138 -8.99 4.96 -2.78
C LEU A 138 -7.61 5.28 -3.40
N MET A 139 -6.55 5.21 -2.61
CA MET A 139 -5.17 5.46 -3.05
C MET A 139 -4.35 4.18 -3.08
N PRO A 140 -4.09 3.59 -4.27
CA PRO A 140 -3.28 2.39 -4.38
C PRO A 140 -1.79 2.67 -4.19
N LEU A 141 -1.12 1.78 -3.47
CA LEU A 141 0.33 1.65 -3.34
C LEU A 141 0.79 0.50 -4.24
N LEU A 142 1.66 0.82 -5.18
CA LEU A 142 2.15 -0.10 -6.19
C LEU A 142 3.54 -0.58 -5.80
N SER A 143 3.73 -1.89 -5.67
CA SER A 143 5.08 -2.47 -5.59
C SER A 143 5.75 -2.48 -6.96
N PHE A 144 7.06 -2.27 -7.00
CA PHE A 144 7.83 -2.52 -8.21
C PHE A 144 8.36 -3.95 -8.19
N LEU A 145 8.17 -4.67 -9.30
CA LEU A 145 8.67 -6.03 -9.43
C LEU A 145 10.20 -6.05 -9.26
N ASN A 146 10.68 -6.94 -8.40
CA ASN A 146 12.11 -7.14 -8.08
C ASN A 146 12.84 -5.90 -7.55
N GLN A 147 12.12 -4.96 -6.92
CA GLN A 147 12.67 -3.75 -6.32
C GLN A 147 12.11 -3.56 -4.92
N ASP A 148 12.95 -3.02 -4.03
CA ASP A 148 12.64 -2.63 -2.65
C ASP A 148 11.92 -1.27 -2.59
N ARG A 149 10.97 -1.07 -3.51
CA ARG A 149 10.29 0.22 -3.73
C ARG A 149 8.79 0.04 -3.89
N ILE A 150 8.05 1.02 -3.37
CA ILE A 150 6.65 1.24 -3.71
C ILE A 150 6.42 2.66 -4.25
N ARG A 151 5.29 2.85 -4.94
CA ARG A 151 4.77 4.14 -5.36
C ARG A 151 3.32 4.32 -4.91
N LEU A 152 2.99 5.45 -4.30
CA LEU A 152 1.62 5.92 -4.21
C LEU A 152 1.20 6.46 -5.57
N THR A 153 0.09 5.99 -6.15
CA THR A 153 -0.26 6.41 -7.52
C THR A 153 -0.58 7.90 -7.60
N ARG A 154 -1.35 8.43 -6.64
CA ARG A 154 -1.57 9.87 -6.42
C ARG A 154 -2.23 10.11 -5.07
N PHE A 155 -2.10 11.33 -4.56
CA PHE A 155 -2.92 11.79 -3.45
C PHE A 155 -4.33 12.14 -3.93
N GLN A 156 -5.33 11.45 -3.39
CA GLN A 156 -6.74 11.80 -3.58
C GLN A 156 -7.53 11.53 -2.30
N SER A 157 -8.69 12.14 -2.23
CA SER A 157 -9.68 11.86 -1.20
C SER A 157 -10.69 10.83 -1.68
N ILE A 158 -11.50 10.33 -0.76
CA ILE A 158 -12.64 9.48 -1.09
C ILE A 158 -13.80 10.25 -1.72
N ALA A 159 -13.74 11.58 -1.80
CA ALA A 159 -14.85 12.40 -2.29
C ALA A 159 -15.35 11.97 -3.68
N ASP A 160 -16.64 12.14 -3.90
CA ASP A 160 -17.28 12.01 -5.21
C ASP A 160 -18.00 13.33 -5.54
N PRO A 161 -17.59 14.09 -6.58
CA PRO A 161 -16.58 13.74 -7.59
C PRO A 161 -15.16 13.64 -7.03
N LEU A 162 -14.33 12.83 -7.71
CA LEU A 162 -12.92 12.60 -7.32
C LEU A 162 -12.17 13.92 -7.15
N THR A 163 -11.70 14.15 -5.93
CA THR A 163 -11.06 15.40 -5.52
C THR A 163 -9.73 15.09 -4.84
N ARG A 164 -8.74 15.98 -5.02
CA ARG A 164 -7.45 15.89 -4.32
C ARG A 164 -7.66 15.91 -2.80
N LEU A 165 -6.77 15.25 -2.07
CA LEU A 165 -6.81 15.25 -0.61
C LEU A 165 -6.61 16.68 -0.08
N ALA A 166 -7.62 17.19 0.64
CA ALA A 166 -7.58 18.48 1.30
C ALA A 166 -6.64 18.44 2.52
N GLY A 167 -6.06 19.59 2.86
CA GLY A 167 -5.21 19.73 4.03
C GLY A 167 -4.60 21.14 4.16
N PRO A 168 -3.69 21.38 5.10
CA PRO A 168 -3.06 22.70 5.29
C PRO A 168 -2.20 23.20 4.10
N TRP A 169 -2.08 22.39 3.05
CA TRP A 169 -1.42 22.67 1.77
C TRP A 169 -2.38 23.13 0.67
N SER A 170 -3.69 23.03 0.89
CA SER A 170 -4.75 23.45 -0.06
C SER A 170 -5.34 24.79 0.29
#